data_AF-A0A1I3GWM3-F1
#
_entry.id   AF-A0A1I3GWM3-F1
#
_cell.length_a   1.000
_cell.length_b   1.000
_cell.length_c   1.000
_cell.angle_alpha   90.00
_cell.angle_beta   90.00
_cell.angle_gamma   90.00
#
_symmetry.space_group_name_H-M   'P 1'
#
loop_
_entity.id
_entity.type
_entity.pdbx_description
1 polymer ?
#
loop_
_entity_poly.entity_id
_entity_poly.type
_entity_poly.pdbx_seq_one_letter_code
_entity_poly.pdbx_strand_id
1 'polypeptide(L)'
;MATQATAQRRFSFLQIAITLQPLTIFLQAVSAGLLLTSSYGETLHSVGARVMYGASMLYVLAAVLAWKPGGGSPRPVWHASGFLVLASVQVVLGIAHIPLVHLPLGVLMFGLSVLALARR
;
A
#
# COMPACT_ATOMS: atom_id res chain seq x y z
N MET A 1 21.95 24.23 1.21
CA MET A 1 20.85 24.02 0.23
C MET A 1 20.60 22.55 -0.10
N ALA A 2 21.61 21.73 -0.45
CA ALA A 2 21.41 20.31 -0.78
C ALA A 2 20.75 19.47 0.33
N THR A 3 21.09 19.71 1.60
CA THR A 3 20.52 18.99 2.76
C THR A 3 19.03 19.29 3.02
N GLN A 4 18.59 20.54 2.79
CA GLN A 4 17.19 20.95 2.95
C GLN A 4 16.30 20.35 1.86
N ALA A 5 16.76 20.33 0.60
CA ALA A 5 16.01 19.74 -0.51
C ALA A 5 15.76 18.23 -0.31
N THR A 6 16.74 17.50 0.23
CA THR A 6 16.60 16.06 0.53
C THR A 6 15.65 15.80 1.68
N ALA A 7 15.69 16.63 2.74
CA ALA A 7 14.76 16.53 3.86
C ALA A 7 13.31 16.80 3.42
N GLN A 8 13.11 17.81 2.57
CA GLN A 8 11.78 18.20 2.08
C GLN A 8 11.19 17.14 1.14
N ARG A 9 11.98 16.57 0.21
CA ARG A 9 11.53 15.43 -0.63
C ARG A 9 11.17 14.20 0.19
N ARG A 10 11.95 13.89 1.23
CA ARG A 10 11.69 12.75 2.11
C ARG A 10 10.37 12.91 2.86
N PHE A 11 10.06 14.13 3.31
CA PHE A 11 8.79 14.45 3.93
C PHE A 11 7.63 14.27 2.95
N SER A 12 7.71 14.85 1.75
CA SER A 12 6.67 14.73 0.72
C SER A 12 6.42 13.28 0.29
N PHE A 13 7.46 12.48 0.10
CA PHE A 13 7.33 11.07 -0.29
C PHE A 13 6.61 10.24 0.78
N LEU A 14 6.97 10.43 2.04
CA LEU A 14 6.34 9.76 3.18
C LEU A 14 4.86 10.16 3.31
N GLN A 15 4.55 11.42 3.05
CA GLN A 15 3.20 11.98 3.08
C GLN A 15 2.33 11.40 1.96
N ILE A 16 2.86 11.34 0.74
CA ILE A 16 2.19 10.70 -0.41
C ILE A 16 1.94 9.22 -0.11
N ALA A 17 2.94 8.49 0.39
CA ALA A 17 2.81 7.06 0.67
C ALA A 17 1.73 6.78 1.72
N ILE A 18 1.70 7.55 2.82
CA ILE A 18 0.71 7.32 3.87
C ILE A 18 -0.72 7.71 3.47
N THR A 19 -0.89 8.55 2.46
CA THR A 19 -2.21 8.91 1.92
C THR A 19 -2.66 7.89 0.88
N LEU A 20 -1.77 7.50 -0.03
CA LEU A 20 -2.10 6.55 -1.10
C LEU A 20 -2.39 5.14 -0.58
N GLN A 21 -1.72 4.72 0.49
CA GLN A 21 -1.90 3.39 1.07
C GLN A 21 -3.34 3.14 1.57
N PRO A 22 -3.92 3.93 2.50
CA PRO A 22 -5.31 3.73 2.92
C PRO A 22 -6.29 3.97 1.76
N LEU A 23 -6.01 4.91 0.85
CA LEU A 23 -6.85 5.16 -0.31
C LEU A 23 -6.94 3.93 -1.23
N THR A 24 -5.81 3.30 -1.54
CA THR A 24 -5.79 2.10 -2.40
C THR A 24 -6.46 0.91 -1.74
N ILE A 25 -6.25 0.70 -0.44
CA ILE A 25 -6.95 -0.37 0.31
C ILE A 25 -8.46 -0.10 0.35
N PHE A 26 -8.88 1.16 0.52
CA PHE A 26 -10.30 1.53 0.48
C PHE A 26 -10.92 1.22 -0.89
N LEU A 27 -10.27 1.61 -1.98
CA LEU A 27 -10.73 1.30 -3.34
C LEU A 27 -10.80 -0.21 -3.58
N GLN A 28 -9.90 -1.00 -2.98
CA GLN A 28 -9.98 -2.47 -2.99
C GLN A 28 -11.17 -3.02 -2.22
N ALA A 29 -11.50 -2.45 -1.06
CA ALA A 29 -12.68 -2.84 -0.30
C ALA A 29 -13.96 -2.51 -1.06
N VAL A 30 -14.03 -1.35 -1.71
CA VAL A 30 -15.17 -0.95 -2.57
C VAL A 30 -15.30 -1.90 -3.76
N SER A 31 -14.21 -2.20 -4.47
CA SER A 31 -14.24 -3.13 -5.62
C SER A 31 -14.57 -4.55 -5.20
N ALA A 32 -14.15 -4.98 -4.00
CA ALA A 32 -14.55 -6.26 -3.42
C ALA A 32 -16.04 -6.31 -3.07
N GLY A 33 -16.65 -5.19 -2.66
CA GLY A 33 -18.11 -5.09 -2.53
C GLY A 33 -18.83 -5.17 -3.88
N LEU A 34 -18.23 -4.58 -4.93
CA LEU A 34 -18.76 -4.66 -6.30
C LEU A 34 -18.74 -6.09 -6.87
N LEU A 35 -17.77 -6.94 -6.50
CA LEU A 35 -17.77 -8.38 -6.86
C LEU A 35 -19.10 -9.06 -6.53
N LEU A 36 -19.75 -8.66 -5.44
CA LEU A 36 -20.97 -9.27 -4.94
C LEU A 36 -22.24 -8.74 -5.65
N THR A 37 -22.11 -7.67 -6.43
CA THR A 37 -23.26 -6.88 -6.92
C THR A 37 -23.21 -6.54 -8.39
N SER A 38 -22.04 -6.64 -9.06
CA SER A 38 -21.86 -6.28 -10.46
C SER A 38 -20.99 -7.27 -11.23
N SER A 39 -21.32 -7.46 -12.51
CA SER A 39 -20.60 -8.36 -13.42
C SER A 39 -19.16 -7.89 -13.73
N TYR A 40 -18.87 -6.60 -13.59
CA TYR A 40 -17.54 -6.04 -13.82
C TYR A 40 -16.71 -5.90 -12.53
N GLY A 41 -17.28 -6.27 -11.37
CA GLY A 41 -16.60 -6.18 -10.07
C GLY A 41 -15.30 -6.97 -10.01
N GLU A 42 -15.27 -8.15 -10.62
CA GLU A 42 -14.07 -9.01 -10.67
C GLU A 42 -12.93 -8.36 -11.44
N THR A 43 -13.24 -7.81 -12.61
CA THR A 43 -12.26 -7.09 -13.41
C THR A 43 -11.69 -5.90 -12.65
N LEU A 44 -12.55 -5.08 -12.03
CA LEU A 44 -12.10 -3.91 -11.26
C LEU A 44 -11.24 -4.31 -10.05
N HIS A 45 -11.67 -5.33 -9.30
CA HIS A 45 -10.94 -5.81 -8.15
C HIS A 45 -9.57 -6.38 -8.54
N SER A 46 -9.55 -7.25 -9.55
CA SER A 46 -8.33 -7.90 -10.07
C SER A 46 -7.34 -6.89 -10.65
N VAL A 47 -7.80 -5.96 -11.50
CA VAL A 47 -6.94 -4.91 -12.07
C VAL A 47 -6.41 -3.99 -10.98
N GLY A 48 -7.28 -3.54 -10.07
CA GLY A 48 -6.86 -2.70 -8.96
C GLY A 48 -5.83 -3.39 -8.08
N ALA A 49 -5.95 -4.71 -7.85
CA ALA A 49 -5.02 -5.46 -7.03
C ALA A 49 -3.62 -5.49 -7.66
N ARG A 50 -3.54 -5.67 -8.98
CA ARG A 50 -2.28 -5.60 -9.75
C ARG A 50 -1.66 -4.20 -9.69
N VAL A 51 -2.48 -3.15 -9.84
CA VAL A 51 -2.02 -1.75 -9.75
C VAL A 51 -1.47 -1.46 -8.36
N MET A 52 -2.20 -1.83 -7.30
CA MET A 52 -1.75 -1.66 -5.91
C MET A 52 -0.45 -2.44 -5.65
N TYR A 53 -0.37 -3.68 -6.13
CA TYR A 53 0.82 -4.50 -6.00
C TYR A 53 2.02 -3.87 -6.70
N GLY A 54 1.89 -3.45 -7.96
CA GLY A 54 2.94 -2.75 -8.69
C GLY A 54 3.36 -1.45 -7.99
N ALA A 55 2.41 -0.65 -7.50
CA ALA A 55 2.69 0.56 -6.74
C ALA A 55 3.48 0.26 -5.44
N SER A 56 3.16 -0.84 -4.74
CA SER A 56 3.90 -1.25 -3.55
C SER A 56 5.35 -1.68 -3.85
N MET A 57 5.59 -2.33 -5.00
CA MET A 57 6.94 -2.65 -5.47
C MET A 57 7.74 -1.38 -5.79
N LEU A 58 7.11 -0.41 -6.47
CA LEU A 58 7.71 0.89 -6.74
C LEU A 58 8.01 1.65 -5.45
N TYR A 59 7.14 1.55 -4.44
CA TYR A 59 7.36 2.16 -3.14
C TYR A 59 8.59 1.59 -2.44
N VAL A 60 8.77 0.26 -2.44
CA VAL A 60 9.99 -0.39 -1.92
C VAL A 60 11.23 0.09 -2.68
N LEU A 61 11.19 0.11 -4.01
CA LEU A 61 12.33 0.55 -4.83
C LEU A 61 12.71 2.00 -4.48
N ALA A 62 11.74 2.90 -4.43
CA ALA A 62 11.96 4.29 -4.06
C ALA A 62 12.50 4.44 -2.63
N ALA A 63 12.00 3.65 -1.67
CA ALA A 63 12.50 3.65 -0.30
C ALA A 63 13.96 3.15 -0.20
N VAL A 64 14.31 2.10 -0.94
CA VAL A 64 15.69 1.55 -1.00
C VAL A 64 16.65 2.55 -1.63
N LEU A 65 16.25 3.20 -2.73
CA LEU A 65 17.04 4.25 -3.38
C LEU A 65 17.22 5.48 -2.48
N ALA A 66 16.21 5.84 -1.67
CA ALA A 66 16.35 6.92 -0.70
C ALA A 66 17.27 6.55 0.48
N TRP A 67 17.39 5.27 0.82
CA TRP A 67 18.26 4.78 1.90
C TRP A 67 19.72 4.60 1.45
N LYS A 68 19.98 3.69 0.50
CA LYS A 68 21.33 3.17 0.22
C LYS A 68 22.25 4.22 -0.42
N PRO A 69 21.91 4.85 -1.56
CA PRO A 69 22.69 5.96 -2.09
C PRO A 69 22.33 7.33 -1.46
N GLY A 70 21.13 7.49 -0.91
CA GLY A 70 20.66 8.76 -0.34
C GLY A 70 21.06 9.05 1.11
N GLY A 71 21.68 8.09 1.81
CA GLY A 71 22.08 8.22 3.23
C GLY A 71 20.91 8.35 4.21
N GLY A 72 19.69 8.00 3.78
CA GLY A 72 18.48 8.12 4.58
C GLY A 72 18.38 7.10 5.72
N SER A 73 17.33 7.20 6.55
CA SER A 73 17.04 6.16 7.55
C SER A 73 16.50 4.89 6.87
N PRO A 74 16.78 3.68 7.38
CA PRO A 74 16.21 2.43 6.85
C PRO A 74 14.73 2.22 7.19
N ARG A 75 14.15 3.01 8.11
CA ARG A 75 12.74 2.84 8.55
C ARG A 75 11.71 2.80 7.41
N PRO A 76 11.76 3.67 6.38
CA PRO A 76 10.81 3.62 5.27
C PRO A 76 10.92 2.34 4.44
N VAL A 77 12.11 1.73 4.35
CA VAL A 77 12.32 0.45 3.67
C VAL A 77 11.55 -0.65 4.42
N TRP A 78 11.68 -0.72 5.75
CA TRP A 78 10.93 -1.68 6.55
C TRP A 78 9.42 -1.54 6.41
N HIS A 79 8.89 -0.31 6.42
CA HIS A 79 7.46 -0.09 6.20
C HIS A 79 7.00 -0.49 4.80
N ALA A 80 7.76 -0.10 3.76
CA ALA A 80 7.44 -0.44 2.39
C ALA A 80 7.48 -1.96 2.16
N SER A 81 8.51 -2.64 2.68
CA SER A 81 8.66 -4.09 2.59
C SER A 81 7.56 -4.82 3.37
N GLY A 82 7.24 -4.38 4.59
CA GLY A 82 6.15 -4.96 5.38
C GLY A 82 4.81 -4.81 4.67
N PHE A 83 4.54 -3.65 4.06
CA PHE A 83 3.34 -3.47 3.25
C PHE A 83 3.31 -4.36 2.01
N LEU A 84 4.42 -4.48 1.28
CA LEU A 84 4.50 -5.36 0.11
C LEU A 84 4.22 -6.82 0.51
N VAL A 85 4.78 -7.30 1.62
CA VAL A 85 4.49 -8.66 2.14
C VAL A 85 3.00 -8.83 2.44
N LEU A 86 2.39 -7.89 3.17
CA LEU A 86 0.96 -7.95 3.47
C LEU A 86 0.11 -7.90 2.19
N ALA A 87 0.50 -7.08 1.21
CA ALA A 87 -0.15 -7.01 -0.09
C ALA A 87 -0.02 -8.33 -0.88
N SER A 88 1.16 -8.97 -0.86
CA SER A 88 1.35 -10.31 -1.45
C SER A 88 0.43 -11.34 -0.82
N VAL A 89 0.36 -11.36 0.52
CA VAL A 89 -0.55 -12.26 1.26
C VAL A 89 -2.00 -11.98 0.83
N GLN A 90 -2.39 -10.71 0.71
CA GLN A 90 -3.73 -10.37 0.25
C GLN A 90 -4.04 -10.83 -1.17
N VAL A 91 -3.10 -10.67 -2.10
CA VAL A 91 -3.26 -11.16 -3.47
C VAL A 91 -3.40 -12.68 -3.50
N VAL A 92 -2.56 -13.41 -2.74
CA VAL A 92 -2.63 -14.88 -2.66
C VAL A 92 -3.96 -15.34 -2.08
N LEU A 93 -4.40 -14.76 -0.95
CA LEU A 93 -5.68 -15.12 -0.32
C LEU A 93 -6.89 -14.78 -1.21
N GLY A 94 -6.81 -13.68 -1.95
CA GLY A 94 -7.83 -13.27 -2.93
C GLY A 94 -7.95 -14.26 -4.09
N ILE A 95 -6.81 -14.66 -4.67
CA ILE A 95 -6.76 -15.68 -5.74
C ILE A 95 -7.21 -17.06 -5.22
N ALA A 96 -6.85 -17.40 -3.99
CA ALA A 96 -7.27 -18.65 -3.36
C ALA A 96 -8.75 -18.66 -2.92
N HIS A 97 -9.48 -17.55 -3.09
CA HIS A 97 -10.86 -17.40 -2.66
C HIS A 97 -11.10 -17.75 -1.19
N ILE A 98 -10.24 -17.23 -0.29
CA ILE A 98 -10.36 -17.42 1.17
C ILE A 98 -10.84 -16.11 1.83
N PRO A 99 -12.12 -15.72 1.65
CA PRO A 99 -12.63 -14.43 2.11
C PRO A 99 -12.58 -14.28 3.64
N LEU A 100 -12.70 -15.39 4.38
CA LEU A 100 -12.67 -15.41 5.84
C LEU A 100 -11.39 -14.81 6.42
N VAL A 101 -10.28 -14.87 5.69
CA VAL A 101 -8.99 -14.29 6.11
C VAL A 101 -8.67 -13.03 5.31
N HIS A 102 -8.95 -13.04 4.01
CA HIS A 102 -8.68 -11.93 3.10
C HIS A 102 -9.38 -10.62 3.53
N LEU A 103 -10.67 -10.70 3.87
CA LEU A 103 -11.46 -9.50 4.22
C LEU A 103 -10.99 -8.90 5.56
N PRO A 104 -10.91 -9.65 6.67
CA PRO A 104 -10.46 -9.08 7.94
C PRO A 104 -9.05 -8.51 7.87
N LEU A 105 -8.15 -9.17 7.15
CA LEU A 105 -6.79 -8.66 6.93
C LEU A 105 -6.83 -7.31 6.20
N GLY A 106 -7.69 -7.16 5.19
CA GLY A 106 -7.83 -5.92 4.42
C GLY A 106 -8.36 -4.77 5.28
N VAL A 107 -9.36 -5.05 6.10
CA VAL A 107 -9.93 -4.09 7.06
C VAL A 107 -8.88 -3.69 8.10
N LEU A 108 -8.11 -4.63 8.64
CA LEU A 108 -7.03 -4.35 9.57
C LEU A 108 -5.96 -3.45 8.94
N MET A 109 -5.50 -3.80 7.74
CA MET A 109 -4.54 -2.99 7.00
C MET A 109 -5.07 -1.56 6.75
N PHE A 110 -6.32 -1.42 6.32
CA PHE A 110 -6.97 -0.12 6.14
C PHE A 110 -6.98 0.68 7.45
N GLY A 111 -7.45 0.08 8.54
CA GLY A 111 -7.53 0.75 9.84
C GLY A 111 -6.17 1.19 10.36
N LEU A 112 -5.14 0.36 10.23
CA LEU A 112 -3.77 0.72 10.61
C LEU A 112 -3.20 1.84 9.73
N SER A 113 -3.48 1.83 8.42
CA SER A 113 -3.07 2.90 7.51
C SER A 113 -3.76 4.23 7.81
N VAL A 114 -5.06 4.21 8.11
CA VAL A 114 -5.82 5.41 8.52
C VAL A 114 -5.32 5.92 9.87
N LEU A 115 -5.10 5.04 10.84
CA LEU A 115 -4.56 5.41 12.15
C LEU A 115 -3.17 6.06 12.00
N ALA A 116 -2.33 5.50 11.14
CA ALA A 116 -1.02 6.07 10.86
C ALA A 116 -1.15 7.43 10.17
N LEU A 117 -2.10 7.61 9.25
CA LEU A 117 -2.38 8.91 8.60
C LEU A 117 -2.87 9.96 9.61
N ALA A 118 -3.76 9.59 10.52
CA ALA A 118 -4.32 10.48 11.55
C ALA A 118 -3.32 10.87 12.64
N ARG A 119 -2.24 10.10 12.84
CA ARG A 119 -1.19 10.34 13.83
C ARG A 119 0.02 11.11 13.27
N ARG A 120 -0.02 11.53 12.00
CA ARG A 120 1.01 12.40 11.40
C ARG A 120 0.71 13.86 11.66
#